data_AF-A0A3C1VNT9-F1
#
_entry.id   AF-A0A3C1VNT9-F1
#
_cell.length_a   1.000
_cell.length_b   1.000
_cell.length_c   1.000
_cell.angle_alpha   90.00
_cell.angle_beta   90.00
_cell.angle_gamma   90.00
#
_symmetry.space_group_name_H-M   'P 1'
#
loop_
_entity.id
_entity.type
_entity.pdbx_description
1 polymer ?
#
loop_
_entity_poly.entity_id
_entity_poly.type
_entity_poly.pdbx_seq_one_letter_code
_entity_poly.pdbx_strand_id
1 'polypeptide(L)'
;MAPPIPDDAMKYLTFRLLTTFLLCLVWANSSRGDEDKTVLVFGDSLSASYGIEEEQGWVNLLSEKLRQAQSPYSVINASVSGETSTGGLS
;
A
#
# COMPACT_ATOMS: atom_id res chain seq x y z
N MET A 1 -16.93 -46.45 36.32
CA MET A 1 -17.61 -45.20 36.70
C MET A 1 -16.66 -44.06 36.39
N ALA A 2 -16.79 -43.37 35.25
CA ALA A 2 -15.93 -42.22 34.94
C ALA A 2 -16.36 -41.04 35.84
N PRO A 3 -15.41 -40.29 36.46
CA PRO A 3 -15.78 -39.18 37.31
C PRO A 3 -16.53 -38.10 36.51
N PRO A 4 -17.56 -37.47 37.08
CA PRO A 4 -18.28 -36.39 36.41
C PRO A 4 -17.30 -35.24 36.12
N ILE A 5 -17.28 -34.80 34.86
CA ILE A 5 -16.47 -33.66 34.43
C ILE A 5 -17.00 -32.43 35.17
N PRO A 6 -16.18 -31.70 35.94
CA PRO A 6 -16.64 -30.51 36.65
C PRO A 6 -17.14 -29.46 35.65
N ASP A 7 -18.30 -28.85 35.89
CA ASP A 7 -18.95 -27.88 34.99
C ASP A 7 -18.06 -26.70 34.59
N ASP A 8 -17.04 -26.41 35.41
CA ASP A 8 -16.05 -25.37 35.15
C ASP A 8 -15.06 -25.74 34.04
N ALA A 9 -14.81 -27.03 33.80
CA ALA A 9 -13.92 -27.49 32.73
C ALA A 9 -14.43 -27.06 31.34
N MET A 10 -15.75 -27.01 31.16
CA MET A 10 -16.35 -26.57 29.90
C MET A 10 -16.21 -25.05 29.70
N LYS A 11 -16.26 -24.25 30.78
CA LYS A 11 -16.01 -22.80 30.74
C LYS A 11 -14.54 -22.47 30.46
N TYR A 12 -13.62 -23.22 31.05
CA TYR A 12 -12.18 -23.06 30.76
C TYR A 12 -11.84 -23.45 29.32
N LEU A 13 -12.47 -24.50 28.78
CA LEU A 13 -12.25 -24.92 27.39
C LEU A 13 -12.76 -23.86 26.40
N THR A 14 -13.97 -23.33 26.61
CA THR A 14 -14.52 -22.29 25.73
C THR A 14 -13.74 -20.99 25.83
N PHE A 15 -13.30 -20.59 27.03
CA PHE A 15 -12.44 -19.41 27.22
C PHE A 15 -11.06 -19.58 26.54
N ARG A 16 -10.45 -20.78 26.60
CA ARG A 16 -9.18 -21.09 25.90
C ARG A 16 -9.33 -21.09 24.39
N LEU A 17 -10.43 -21.60 23.86
CA LEU A 17 -10.73 -21.56 22.42
C LEU A 17 -10.98 -20.13 21.95
N LEU A 18 -11.75 -19.34 22.72
CA LEU A 18 -12.03 -17.93 22.40
C LEU A 18 -10.75 -17.08 22.40
N THR A 19 -9.91 -17.24 23.42
CA THR A 19 -8.64 -16.51 23.54
C THR A 19 -7.67 -16.90 22.45
N THR A 20 -7.58 -18.18 22.09
CA THR A 20 -6.74 -18.65 20.98
C THR A 20 -7.25 -18.13 19.64
N PHE A 21 -8.56 -18.13 19.42
CA PHE A 21 -9.17 -17.57 18.22
C PHE A 21 -8.94 -16.07 18.08
N LEU A 22 -9.11 -15.30 19.17
CA LEU A 22 -8.79 -13.88 19.23
C LEU A 22 -7.31 -13.62 18.96
N LEU A 23 -6.42 -14.45 19.52
CA LEU A 23 -4.98 -14.34 19.26
C LEU A 23 -4.71 -14.57 17.76
N CYS A 24 -5.25 -15.63 17.17
CA CYS A 24 -5.10 -15.93 15.74
C CYS A 24 -5.59 -14.78 14.84
N LEU A 25 -6.70 -14.12 15.19
CA LEU A 25 -7.18 -12.96 14.43
C LEU A 25 -6.20 -11.78 14.48
N VAL A 26 -5.52 -11.55 15.61
CA VAL A 26 -4.49 -10.51 15.72
C VAL A 26 -3.31 -10.82 14.81
N TRP A 27 -2.83 -12.06 14.78
CA TRP A 27 -1.71 -12.46 13.91
C TRP A 27 -2.07 -12.50 12.42
N ALA A 28 -3.32 -12.81 12.08
CA ALA A 28 -3.81 -12.85 10.70
C ALA A 28 -3.83 -11.47 10.02
N ASN A 29 -3.82 -10.39 10.80
CA ASN A 29 -3.74 -9.01 10.30
C ASN A 29 -2.29 -8.52 10.10
N SER A 30 -1.33 -9.43 9.96
CA SER A 30 0.01 -9.05 9.51
C SER A 30 -0.11 -8.45 8.11
N SER A 31 -0.10 -7.13 8.03
CA SER A 31 -0.09 -6.40 6.78
C SER A 31 1.13 -6.87 5.99
N ARG A 32 0.91 -7.53 4.85
CA ARG A 32 1.96 -7.72 3.85
C ARG A 32 2.48 -6.32 3.53
N GLY A 33 3.74 -6.05 3.85
CA GLY A 33 4.39 -4.83 3.39
C GLY A 33 4.36 -4.88 1.87
N ASP A 34 3.51 -4.05 1.26
CA ASP A 34 3.60 -3.80 -0.16
C ASP A 34 4.96 -3.12 -0.35
N GLU A 35 5.85 -3.74 -1.12
CA GLU A 35 7.06 -3.06 -1.53
C GLU A 35 6.60 -1.98 -2.51
N ASP A 36 6.20 -0.83 -2.00
CA ASP A 36 5.77 0.32 -2.79
C ASP A 36 6.95 0.74 -3.69
N LYS A 37 6.87 0.35 -4.96
CA LYS A 37 7.91 0.65 -5.95
C LYS A 37 7.68 2.05 -6.45
N THR A 38 8.67 2.92 -6.30
CA THR A 38 8.56 4.31 -6.75
C THR A 38 9.05 4.47 -8.18
N VAL A 39 8.23 5.07 -9.02
CA VAL A 39 8.53 5.51 -10.39
C VAL A 39 8.79 7.02 -10.35
N LEU A 40 10.05 7.40 -10.56
CA LEU A 40 10.43 8.81 -10.73
C LEU A 40 10.32 9.18 -12.21
N VAL A 41 9.52 10.20 -12.52
CA VAL A 41 9.46 10.80 -13.84
C VAL A 41 10.33 12.05 -13.84
N PHE A 42 11.44 11.99 -14.57
CA PHE A 42 12.32 13.12 -14.82
C PHE A 42 12.27 13.47 -16.30
N GLY A 43 12.05 14.75 -16.62
CA GLY A 43 11.80 15.18 -17.98
C GLY A 43 11.64 16.68 -18.11
N ASP A 44 11.09 17.10 -19.24
CA ASP A 44 10.99 18.49 -19.67
C ASP A 44 9.59 19.10 -19.40
N SER A 45 9.24 20.11 -20.19
CA SER A 45 7.96 20.82 -20.13
C SER A 45 6.73 19.93 -20.32
N LEU A 46 6.81 18.87 -21.12
CA LEU A 46 5.67 17.98 -21.36
C LEU A 46 5.30 17.21 -20.09
N SER A 47 6.31 16.67 -19.41
CA SER A 47 6.12 15.96 -18.14
C SER A 47 5.86 16.92 -16.98
N ALA A 48 6.30 18.17 -17.10
CA ALA A 48 6.00 19.24 -16.14
C ALA A 48 4.61 19.90 -16.38
N SER A 49 3.78 19.38 -17.29
CA SER A 49 2.44 19.90 -17.59
C SER A 49 2.42 21.37 -18.03
N TYR A 50 3.44 21.82 -18.76
CA TYR A 50 3.57 23.22 -19.15
C TYR A 50 2.38 23.70 -20.00
N GLY A 51 1.71 24.76 -19.52
CA GLY A 51 0.59 25.39 -20.22
C GLY A 51 -0.78 24.77 -19.96
N ILE A 52 -0.88 23.79 -19.05
CA ILE A 52 -2.14 23.19 -18.59
C ILE A 52 -2.13 23.01 -17.07
N GLU A 53 -3.27 22.61 -16.50
CA GLU A 53 -3.35 22.20 -15.09
C GLU A 53 -2.55 20.90 -14.86
N GLU A 54 -1.88 20.79 -13.72
CA GLU A 54 -1.04 19.64 -13.38
C GLU A 54 -1.85 18.33 -13.37
N GLU A 55 -3.11 18.42 -12.94
CA GLU A 55 -4.05 17.32 -12.87
C GLU A 55 -4.37 16.72 -14.25
N GLN A 56 -4.28 17.55 -15.30
CA GLN A 56 -4.51 17.17 -16.69
C GLN A 56 -3.24 16.60 -17.35
N GLY A 57 -2.08 16.73 -16.69
CA GLY A 57 -0.80 16.21 -17.13
C GLY A 57 -0.74 14.68 -17.16
N TRP A 58 0.01 14.14 -18.13
CA TRP A 58 0.07 12.69 -18.31
C TRP A 58 0.67 11.94 -17.12
N VAL A 59 1.59 12.57 -16.38
CA VAL A 59 2.22 11.97 -15.18
C VAL A 59 1.18 11.81 -14.07
N ASN A 60 0.34 12.83 -13.87
CA ASN A 60 -0.75 12.75 -12.91
C ASN A 60 -1.81 11.73 -13.34
N LEU A 61 -2.20 11.73 -14.61
CA LEU A 61 -3.14 10.75 -15.16
C LEU A 61 -2.60 9.31 -15.07
N LEU A 62 -1.29 9.11 -15.21
CA LEU A 62 -0.64 7.82 -14.98
C LEU A 62 -0.72 7.41 -13.51
N SER A 63 -0.38 8.31 -12.59
CA SER A 63 -0.47 8.08 -11.15
C SER A 63 -1.88 7.63 -10.75
N GLU A 64 -2.90 8.35 -11.23
CA GLU A 64 -4.30 8.04 -10.95
C GLU A 64 -4.72 6.67 -11.53
N LYS A 65 -4.28 6.33 -12.75
CA LYS A 65 -4.55 5.01 -13.35
C LYS A 65 -3.89 3.88 -12.57
N LEU A 66 -2.66 4.05 -12.10
CA LEU A 66 -1.95 3.05 -11.29
C LEU A 66 -2.65 2.84 -9.94
N ARG A 67 -3.09 3.93 -9.30
CA ARG A 67 -3.89 3.88 -8.07
C ARG A 67 -5.21 3.15 -8.28
N GLN A 68 -5.93 3.44 -9.37
CA GLN A 68 -7.18 2.76 -9.72
C GLN A 68 -6.97 1.27 -10.01
N ALA A 69 -5.84 0.90 -10.62
CA ALA A 69 -5.47 -0.49 -10.86
C ALA A 69 -4.98 -1.23 -9.61
N GLN A 70 -4.98 -0.59 -8.44
CA GLN A 70 -4.40 -1.11 -7.19
C GLN A 70 -2.96 -1.60 -7.39
N SER A 71 -2.22 -0.88 -8.23
CA SER A 71 -0.84 -1.18 -8.54
C SER A 71 0.07 -0.81 -7.37
N PRO A 72 1.13 -1.60 -7.08
CA PRO A 72 2.10 -1.29 -6.02
C PRO A 72 3.09 -0.18 -6.42
N TYR A 73 2.76 0.63 -7.45
CA TYR A 73 3.65 1.65 -8.00
C TYR A 73 3.18 3.04 -7.56
N SER A 74 4.07 3.78 -6.91
CA SER A 74 3.88 5.20 -6.62
C SER A 74 4.61 6.05 -7.67
N VAL A 75 4.03 7.15 -8.12
CA VAL A 75 4.63 8.03 -9.13
C VAL A 75 5.05 9.36 -8.50
N ILE A 76 6.31 9.74 -8.69
CA ILE A 76 6.84 11.06 -8.31
C ILE A 76 7.26 11.79 -9.57
N ASN A 77 6.74 13.00 -9.78
CA ASN A 77 7.15 13.87 -10.89
C ASN A 77 8.25 14.83 -10.44
N ALA A 78 9.42 14.73 -11.05
CA ALA A 78 10.56 15.62 -10.86
C ALA A 78 10.93 16.37 -12.15
N SER A 79 9.99 16.46 -13.10
CA SER A 79 10.20 17.13 -14.37
C SER A 79 10.12 18.65 -14.21
N VAL A 80 10.95 19.37 -14.98
CA VAL A 80 11.00 20.85 -14.96
C VAL A 80 10.94 21.38 -16.38
N SER A 81 10.16 22.44 -16.59
CA SER A 81 10.03 23.06 -17.91
C SER A 81 11.36 23.68 -18.35
N GLY A 82 11.81 23.33 -19.56
CA GLY A 82 13.08 23.81 -20.11
C GLY A 82 14.29 22.94 -19.76
N GLU A 83 14.10 21.85 -19.02
CA GLU A 83 15.14 20.83 -18.86
C GLU A 83 15.48 20.16 -20.19
N THR A 84 16.75 19.83 -20.34
CA THR A 84 17.27 19.01 -21.43
C THR A 84 18.08 17.87 -20.82
N SER A 85 18.48 16.86 -21.59
CA SER A 85 19.26 15.72 -21.09
C SER A 85 20.53 16.12 -20.31
N THR A 86 21.03 17.33 -20.53
CA THR A 86 22.17 17.92 -19.81
C THR A 86 21.91 18.14 -18.32
N GLY A 87 20.71 18.53 -17.88
CA GLY A 87 20.43 18.81 -16.46
C GLY A 87 20.43 17.56 -15.58
N GLY A 88 20.04 16.41 -16.14
CA GLY A 88 20.01 15.11 -15.44
C GLY A 88 21.36 14.41 -15.26
N LEU A 89 22.45 14.97 -15.79
CA LEU A 89 23.83 14.45 -15.67
C LEU A 89 24.61 15.06 -14.49
N SER A 90 23.99 15.97 -13.73
CA SER A 90 24.63 16.77 -12.68
C SER A 90 24.69 16.06 -11.33
#